data_AF-A0A534JKB8-F1
#
_entry.id   AF-A0A534JKB8-F1
#
_cell.length_a   1.000
_cell.length_b   1.000
_cell.length_c   1.000
_cell.angle_alpha   90.00
_cell.angle_beta   90.00
_cell.angle_gamma   90.00
#
_symmetry.space_group_name_H-M   'P 1'
#
loop_
_entity.id
_entity.type
_entity.pdbx_description
1 polymer ?
#
loop_
_entity_poly.entity_id
_entity_poly.type
_entity_poly.pdbx_seq_one_letter_code
_entity_poly.pdbx_strand_id
1 'polypeptide(L)'
;LFAEVTDDAMKDEIATHVKELVEEEPDTLFLLGPGSTVENIAKRLGVEKTVLGVDAVLDGKIVGRDLDEGGILKLLDRHPKARLVVSPIGAQGFILGRGNLQLSPAVIRRVGAPNAIVVATPAKLNATPMLRVDTGDPELDREFAKKEYLFVVIGYRTSKLHPIQA
;
A
#
# COMPACT_ATOMS: atom_id res chain seq x y z
N LEU A 1 18.15 5.04 28.24
CA LEU A 1 18.45 5.57 26.88
C LEU A 1 17.62 4.77 25.91
N PHE A 2 16.47 5.29 25.46
CA PHE A 2 15.79 4.71 24.30
C PHE A 2 16.62 5.16 23.10
N ALA A 3 17.23 4.21 22.38
CA ALA A 3 17.85 4.53 21.10
C ALA A 3 16.75 5.17 20.23
N GLU A 4 17.04 6.34 19.70
CA GLU A 4 16.19 6.97 18.69
C GLU A 4 16.10 5.99 17.52
N VAL A 5 14.97 5.30 17.40
CA VAL A 5 14.79 4.33 16.32
C VAL A 5 14.71 5.13 15.03
N THR A 6 15.64 4.86 14.12
CA THR A 6 15.73 5.59 12.86
C THR A 6 14.52 5.28 11.98
N ASP A 7 14.20 6.20 11.06
CA ASP A 7 13.12 5.99 10.08
C ASP A 7 13.37 4.73 9.23
N ASP A 8 14.63 4.41 8.93
CA ASP A 8 15.00 3.21 8.18
C ASP A 8 14.77 1.92 8.98
N ALA A 9 15.06 1.91 10.28
CA ALA A 9 14.71 0.77 11.14
C ALA A 9 13.18 0.54 11.18
N MET A 10 12.39 1.61 11.20
CA MET A 10 10.93 1.51 11.10
C MET A 10 10.47 0.96 9.75
N LYS A 11 11.11 1.37 8.64
CA LYS A 11 10.82 0.79 7.32
C LYS A 11 11.17 -0.69 7.26
N ASP A 12 12.24 -1.13 7.91
CA ASP A 12 12.65 -2.55 7.94
C ASP A 12 11.68 -3.41 8.75
N GLU A 13 11.17 -2.88 9.85
CA GLU A 13 10.12 -3.51 10.64
C GLU A 13 8.82 -3.67 9.85
N ILE A 14 8.37 -2.60 9.18
CA ILE A 14 7.22 -2.62 8.27
C ILE A 14 7.45 -3.66 7.15
N ALA A 15 8.63 -3.65 6.55
CA ALA A 15 8.99 -4.57 5.47
C ALA A 15 8.98 -6.04 5.93
N THR A 16 9.45 -6.31 7.14
CA THR A 16 9.40 -7.66 7.73
C THR A 16 7.95 -8.10 7.96
N HIS A 17 7.09 -7.21 8.47
CA HIS A 17 5.67 -7.52 8.65
C HIS A 17 4.97 -7.85 7.33
N VAL A 18 5.19 -7.05 6.29
CA VAL A 18 4.55 -7.29 4.99
C VAL A 18 5.12 -8.54 4.30
N LYS A 19 6.41 -8.85 4.48
CA LYS A 19 7.00 -10.11 3.98
C LYS A 19 6.33 -11.34 4.61
N GLU A 20 6.16 -11.37 5.93
CA GLU A 20 5.47 -12.47 6.60
C GLU A 20 4.05 -12.64 6.05
N LEU A 21 3.33 -11.53 5.83
CA LEU A 21 1.98 -11.58 5.25
C LEU A 21 1.96 -12.17 3.83
N VAL A 22 2.96 -11.85 3.01
CA VAL A 22 3.10 -12.45 1.66
C VAL A 22 3.39 -13.95 1.75
N GLU A 23 4.23 -14.37 2.70
CA GLU A 23 4.57 -15.78 2.92
C GLU A 23 3.39 -16.59 3.48
N GLU A 24 2.55 -15.97 4.32
CA GLU A 24 1.33 -16.58 4.88
C GLU A 24 0.20 -16.68 3.85
N GLU A 25 0.24 -15.88 2.77
CA GLU A 25 -0.79 -15.82 1.74
C GLU A 25 -0.24 -16.07 0.32
N PRO A 26 0.30 -17.27 0.01
CA PRO A 26 0.98 -17.55 -1.26
C PRO A 26 0.08 -17.42 -2.50
N ASP A 27 -1.23 -17.61 -2.34
CA ASP A 27 -2.23 -17.50 -3.40
C ASP A 27 -2.82 -16.09 -3.58
N THR A 28 -2.33 -15.10 -2.82
CA THR A 28 -2.80 -13.71 -2.88
C THR A 28 -1.88 -12.86 -3.77
N LEU A 29 -2.47 -12.13 -4.72
CA LEU A 29 -1.77 -11.13 -5.52
C LEU A 29 -1.53 -9.86 -4.71
N PHE A 30 -0.27 -9.54 -4.41
CA PHE A 30 0.12 -8.29 -3.77
C PHE A 30 0.47 -7.25 -4.83
N LEU A 31 -0.35 -6.21 -4.92
CA LEU A 31 -0.04 -5.01 -5.70
C LEU A 31 0.76 -4.05 -4.82
N LEU A 32 2.00 -3.81 -5.20
CA LEU A 32 2.93 -2.91 -4.52
C LEU A 32 2.87 -1.54 -5.17
N GLY A 33 2.17 -0.60 -4.54
CA GLY A 33 2.04 0.79 -4.97
C GLY A 33 3.36 1.58 -4.94
N PRO A 34 3.37 2.84 -5.38
CA PRO A 34 4.59 3.64 -5.45
C PRO A 34 5.13 4.06 -4.08
N GLY A 35 6.41 4.45 -4.06
CA GLY A 35 7.08 5.10 -2.93
C GLY A 35 8.18 4.27 -2.27
N SER A 36 9.13 4.95 -1.63
CA SER A 36 10.33 4.36 -1.03
C SER A 36 10.05 3.40 0.14
N THR A 37 8.97 3.61 0.90
CA THR A 37 8.56 2.64 1.93
C THR A 37 8.15 1.31 1.32
N VAL A 38 7.42 1.34 0.19
CA VAL A 38 7.01 0.13 -0.54
C VAL A 38 8.20 -0.48 -1.30
N GLU A 39 9.13 0.35 -1.77
CA GLU A 39 10.41 -0.14 -2.30
C GLU A 39 11.22 -0.93 -1.25
N ASN A 40 11.21 -0.49 0.02
CA ASN A 40 11.88 -1.25 1.08
C ASN A 40 11.22 -2.61 1.35
N ILE A 41 9.88 -2.66 1.26
CA ILE A 41 9.12 -3.92 1.31
C ILE A 41 9.58 -4.86 0.18
N ALA A 42 9.66 -4.36 -1.06
CA ALA A 42 10.12 -5.14 -2.20
C ALA A 42 11.56 -5.66 -2.02
N LYS A 43 12.48 -4.82 -1.53
CA LYS A 43 13.86 -5.23 -1.19
C LYS A 43 13.87 -6.37 -0.17
N ARG A 44 13.02 -6.29 0.86
CA ARG A 44 12.90 -7.33 1.89
C ARG A 44 12.32 -8.64 1.36
N LEU A 45 11.40 -8.55 0.38
CA LEU A 45 10.89 -9.70 -0.38
C LEU A 45 11.93 -10.30 -1.34
N GLY A 46 13.06 -9.64 -1.57
CA GLY A 46 14.09 -10.09 -2.51
C GLY A 46 13.73 -9.80 -3.97
N VAL A 47 12.86 -8.81 -4.24
CA VAL A 47 12.44 -8.44 -5.59
C VAL A 47 12.76 -6.97 -5.90
N GLU A 48 13.04 -6.70 -7.18
CA GLU A 48 13.23 -5.33 -7.67
C GLU A 48 11.90 -4.66 -7.98
N LYS A 49 11.76 -3.39 -7.56
CA LYS A 49 10.54 -2.59 -7.68
C LYS A 49 10.78 -1.30 -8.50
N THR A 50 9.80 -0.94 -9.31
CA THR A 50 9.68 0.39 -9.90
C THR A 50 9.16 1.38 -8.86
N VAL A 51 10.00 2.34 -8.45
CA VAL A 51 9.70 3.25 -7.32
C VAL A 51 8.42 4.07 -7.53
N LEU A 52 8.15 4.54 -8.73
CA LEU A 52 6.97 5.36 -9.06
C LEU A 52 5.83 4.57 -9.71
N GLY A 53 6.00 3.26 -9.90
CA GLY A 53 5.03 2.40 -10.56
C GLY A 53 4.33 1.43 -9.60
N VAL A 54 3.43 0.62 -10.16
CA VAL A 54 2.76 -0.49 -9.47
C VAL A 54 3.33 -1.80 -9.96
N ASP A 55 3.87 -2.61 -9.05
CA ASP A 55 4.38 -3.95 -9.35
C ASP A 55 3.48 -4.99 -8.71
N ALA A 56 3.45 -6.21 -9.25
CA ALA A 56 2.65 -7.30 -8.73
C ALA A 56 3.54 -8.45 -8.26
N VAL A 57 3.27 -8.93 -7.05
CA VAL A 57 3.96 -10.06 -6.41
C VAL A 57 2.95 -11.16 -6.10
N LEU A 58 3.32 -12.41 -6.38
CA LEU A 58 2.54 -13.61 -6.04
C LEU A 58 3.52 -14.70 -5.59
N ASP A 59 3.25 -15.39 -4.48
CA ASP A 59 4.17 -16.39 -3.91
C ASP A 59 5.61 -15.85 -3.76
N GLY A 60 5.73 -14.62 -3.26
CA GLY A 60 7.01 -13.91 -3.09
C GLY A 60 7.76 -13.55 -4.39
N LYS A 61 7.20 -13.81 -5.57
CA LYS A 61 7.84 -13.59 -6.88
C LYS A 61 7.15 -12.48 -7.64
N ILE A 62 7.93 -11.69 -8.37
CA ILE A 62 7.38 -10.67 -9.27
C ILE A 62 6.66 -11.34 -10.45
N VAL A 63 5.39 -10.99 -10.65
CA VAL A 63 4.54 -11.49 -11.75
C VAL A 63 4.09 -10.37 -12.70
N GLY A 64 4.41 -9.13 -12.34
CA GLY A 64 4.23 -7.95 -13.18
C GLY A 64 5.06 -6.78 -12.66
N ARG A 65 5.62 -5.98 -13.56
CA ARG A 65 6.45 -4.82 -13.21
C ARG A 65 5.93 -3.60 -13.96
N ASP A 66 5.89 -2.46 -13.27
CA ASP A 66 5.43 -1.16 -13.76
C ASP A 66 4.13 -1.25 -14.57
N LEU A 67 3.13 -1.88 -13.96
CA LEU A 67 1.89 -2.22 -14.64
C LEU A 67 1.01 -0.98 -14.82
N ASP A 68 0.43 -0.83 -16.01
CA ASP A 68 -0.70 0.06 -16.21
C ASP A 68 -2.00 -0.54 -15.64
N GLU A 69 -3.09 0.23 -15.69
CA GLU A 69 -4.42 -0.24 -15.26
C GLU A 69 -4.80 -1.58 -15.92
N GLY A 70 -4.60 -1.68 -17.24
CA GLY A 70 -4.96 -2.88 -17.99
C GLY A 70 -4.16 -4.12 -17.58
N GLY A 71 -2.88 -3.96 -17.29
CA GLY A 71 -2.01 -5.01 -16.76
C GLY A 71 -2.47 -5.49 -15.38
N ILE A 72 -2.82 -4.55 -14.50
CA ILE A 72 -3.33 -4.86 -13.16
C ILE A 72 -4.65 -5.62 -13.26
N LEU A 73 -5.61 -5.12 -14.03
CA LEU A 73 -6.92 -5.77 -14.19
C LEU A 73 -6.80 -7.19 -14.75
N LYS A 74 -5.93 -7.42 -15.75
CA LYS A 74 -5.67 -8.76 -16.29
C LYS A 74 -5.11 -9.73 -15.24
N LEU A 75 -4.25 -9.27 -14.34
CA LEU A 75 -3.75 -10.08 -13.25
C LEU A 75 -4.86 -10.38 -12.23
N LEU A 76 -5.70 -9.38 -11.91
CA LEU A 76 -6.83 -9.55 -10.99
C LEU A 76 -7.90 -10.51 -11.53
N ASP A 77 -8.10 -10.57 -12.84
CA ASP A 77 -9.01 -11.56 -13.46
C ASP A 77 -8.48 -13.00 -13.30
N ARG A 78 -7.16 -13.18 -13.29
CA ARG A 78 -6.51 -14.48 -13.08
C ARG A 78 -6.34 -14.84 -11.60
N HIS A 79 -6.17 -13.82 -10.76
CA HIS A 79 -5.88 -13.92 -9.33
C HIS A 79 -6.84 -13.00 -8.56
N PRO A 80 -8.08 -13.48 -8.29
CA PRO A 80 -9.12 -12.63 -7.69
C PRO A 80 -8.88 -12.28 -6.22
N LYS A 81 -8.02 -13.04 -5.53
CA LYS A 81 -7.54 -12.70 -4.18
C LYS A 81 -6.39 -11.73 -4.31
N ALA A 82 -6.58 -10.49 -3.86
CA ALA A 82 -5.56 -9.46 -3.98
C ALA A 82 -5.51 -8.53 -2.76
N ARG A 83 -4.32 -8.01 -2.50
CA ARG A 83 -4.03 -6.97 -1.51
C ARG A 83 -3.30 -5.81 -2.18
N LEU A 84 -3.60 -4.59 -1.77
CA LEU A 84 -2.94 -3.38 -2.28
C LEU A 84 -2.11 -2.74 -1.17
N VAL A 85 -0.79 -2.75 -1.32
CA VAL A 85 0.14 -2.13 -0.35
C VAL A 85 0.45 -0.72 -0.82
N VAL A 86 0.08 0.27 -0.01
CA VAL A 86 0.27 1.70 -0.33
C VAL A 86 0.83 2.45 0.86
N SER A 87 1.56 3.53 0.58
CA SER A 87 2.05 4.47 1.59
C SER A 87 1.59 5.88 1.22
N PRO A 88 1.34 6.78 2.20
CA PRO A 88 1.03 8.17 1.90
C PRO A 88 2.09 8.79 0.99
N ILE A 89 1.67 9.50 -0.05
CA ILE A 89 2.55 10.11 -1.04
C ILE A 89 2.64 11.62 -0.79
N GLY A 90 3.86 12.11 -0.66
CA GLY A 90 4.13 13.51 -0.35
C GLY A 90 3.63 13.94 1.04
N ALA A 91 3.70 15.24 1.32
CA ALA A 91 3.29 15.81 2.60
C ALA A 91 1.76 15.95 2.77
N GLN A 92 0.98 15.65 1.72
CA GLN A 92 -0.47 15.89 1.71
C GLN A 92 -1.28 14.71 2.29
N GLY A 93 -0.67 13.53 2.41
CA GLY A 93 -1.31 12.35 3.01
C GLY A 93 -2.14 11.50 2.06
N PHE A 94 -2.06 11.73 0.74
CA PHE A 94 -2.80 10.90 -0.24
C PHE A 94 -2.26 9.47 -0.28
N ILE A 95 -3.14 8.49 -0.08
CA ILE A 95 -2.80 7.06 -0.20
C ILE A 95 -3.30 6.45 -1.51
N LEU A 96 -4.34 7.05 -2.12
CA LEU A 96 -4.92 6.69 -3.41
C LEU A 96 -5.31 7.97 -4.15
N GLY A 97 -5.19 7.97 -5.47
CA GLY A 97 -5.64 9.10 -6.29
C GLY A 97 -4.59 10.12 -6.72
N ARG A 98 -5.07 11.31 -7.15
CA ARG A 98 -4.27 12.51 -7.51
C ARG A 98 -3.20 12.28 -8.59
N GLY A 99 -3.54 11.50 -9.62
CA GLY A 99 -2.69 11.28 -10.81
C GLY A 99 -2.03 9.90 -10.91
N ASN A 100 -2.23 9.01 -9.93
CA ASN A 100 -1.88 7.60 -10.08
C ASN A 100 -2.96 6.85 -10.87
N LEU A 101 -2.88 6.93 -12.20
CA LEU A 101 -3.86 6.32 -13.11
C LEU A 101 -3.82 4.77 -13.11
N GLN A 102 -2.73 4.17 -12.62
CA GLN A 102 -2.60 2.70 -12.54
C GLN A 102 -3.58 2.11 -11.51
N LEU A 103 -3.82 2.84 -10.41
CA LEU A 103 -4.76 2.46 -9.35
C LEU A 103 -6.12 3.12 -9.55
N SER A 104 -6.76 2.83 -10.69
CA SER A 104 -8.08 3.37 -11.04
C SER A 104 -9.18 2.89 -10.08
N PRO A 105 -10.37 3.54 -10.09
CA PRO A 105 -11.54 3.04 -9.35
C PRO A 105 -11.90 1.58 -9.68
N ALA A 106 -11.70 1.15 -10.93
CA ALA A 106 -11.96 -0.24 -11.33
C ALA A 106 -11.00 -1.22 -10.63
N VAL A 107 -9.71 -0.88 -10.57
CA VAL A 107 -8.70 -1.66 -9.84
C VAL A 107 -9.01 -1.69 -8.35
N ILE A 108 -9.27 -0.54 -7.73
CA ILE A 108 -9.51 -0.45 -6.29
C ILE A 108 -10.77 -1.23 -5.89
N ARG A 109 -11.84 -1.17 -6.69
CA ARG A 109 -13.05 -1.97 -6.43
C ARG A 109 -12.81 -3.46 -6.56
N ARG A 110 -11.99 -3.88 -7.52
CA ARG A 110 -11.66 -5.29 -7.75
C ARG A 110 -10.79 -5.87 -6.63
N VAL A 111 -9.86 -5.08 -6.10
CA VAL A 111 -9.10 -5.41 -4.88
C VAL A 111 -10.01 -5.39 -3.66
N GLY A 112 -10.90 -4.39 -3.57
CA GLY A 112 -11.75 -4.10 -2.42
C GLY A 112 -11.07 -3.19 -1.41
N ALA A 113 -11.74 -2.11 -0.98
CA ALA A 113 -11.20 -1.14 -0.03
C ALA A 113 -10.67 -1.74 1.29
N PRO A 114 -11.27 -2.80 1.89
CA PRO A 114 -10.72 -3.44 3.09
C PRO A 114 -9.36 -4.14 2.88
N ASN A 115 -8.99 -4.46 1.63
CA ASN A 115 -7.76 -5.16 1.29
C ASN A 115 -6.59 -4.21 0.97
N ALA A 116 -6.80 -2.90 1.14
CA ALA A 116 -5.73 -1.92 1.11
C ALA A 116 -4.94 -1.94 2.43
N ILE A 117 -3.67 -2.29 2.35
CA ILE A 117 -2.72 -2.25 3.45
C ILE A 117 -1.98 -0.92 3.37
N VAL A 118 -2.33 -0.01 4.27
CA VAL A 118 -1.63 1.27 4.39
C VAL A 118 -0.41 1.09 5.29
N VAL A 119 0.76 1.49 4.80
CA VAL A 119 2.03 1.42 5.53
C VAL A 119 2.68 2.80 5.61
N ALA A 120 3.18 3.16 6.78
CA ALA A 120 3.91 4.42 6.98
C ALA A 120 4.74 4.38 8.25
N THR A 121 5.94 4.96 8.22
CA THR A 121 6.71 5.15 9.45
C THR A 121 6.01 6.14 10.38
N PRO A 122 6.26 6.08 11.71
CA PRO A 122 5.69 7.04 12.65
C PRO A 122 6.00 8.50 12.29
N ALA A 123 7.22 8.79 11.83
CA ALA A 123 7.63 10.12 11.37
C ALA A 123 6.77 10.60 10.19
N LYS A 124 6.52 9.73 9.21
CA LYS A 124 5.69 10.05 8.04
C LYS A 124 4.24 10.28 8.39
N LEU A 125 3.68 9.50 9.32
CA LEU A 125 2.31 9.72 9.81
C LEU A 125 2.18 11.03 10.61
N ASN A 126 3.18 11.40 11.39
CA ASN A 126 3.18 12.68 12.09
C ASN A 126 3.20 13.86 11.10
N ALA A 127 3.91 13.73 9.98
CA ALA A 127 3.92 14.72 8.91
C ALA A 127 2.65 14.71 8.03
N THR A 128 1.83 13.65 8.12
CA THR A 128 0.59 13.48 7.35
C THR A 128 -0.57 13.20 8.29
N PRO A 129 -0.99 14.18 9.13
CA PRO A 129 -1.95 13.96 10.21
C PRO A 129 -3.34 13.50 9.75
N MET A 130 -3.62 13.60 8.45
CA MET A 130 -4.85 13.14 7.80
C MET A 130 -4.48 12.36 6.53
N LEU A 131 -4.97 11.13 6.41
CA LEU A 131 -4.91 10.40 5.13
C LEU A 131 -5.98 10.91 4.20
N ARG A 132 -5.68 10.89 2.90
CA ARG A 132 -6.59 11.35 1.85
C ARG A 132 -6.75 10.32 0.76
N VAL A 133 -7.93 10.28 0.17
CA VAL A 133 -8.21 9.55 -1.07
C VAL A 133 -8.86 10.50 -2.06
N ASP A 134 -8.48 10.40 -3.34
CA ASP A 134 -9.14 11.11 -4.43
C ASP A 134 -9.14 10.21 -5.66
N THR A 135 -10.01 9.21 -5.63
CA THR A 135 -10.03 8.14 -6.65
C THR A 135 -10.61 8.61 -7.97
N GLY A 136 -11.23 9.80 -8.01
CA GLY A 136 -12.03 10.27 -9.14
C GLY A 136 -13.41 9.60 -9.23
N ASP A 137 -13.74 8.72 -8.28
CA ASP A 137 -15.05 8.08 -8.16
C ASP A 137 -15.70 8.48 -6.82
N PRO A 138 -16.74 9.33 -6.85
CA PRO A 138 -17.35 9.85 -5.64
C PRO A 138 -17.97 8.79 -4.72
N GLU A 139 -18.38 7.64 -5.24
CA GLU A 139 -18.93 6.57 -4.40
C GLU A 139 -17.81 5.87 -3.63
N LEU A 140 -16.72 5.55 -4.32
CA LEU A 140 -15.54 4.94 -3.72
C LEU A 140 -14.89 5.87 -2.69
N ASP A 141 -14.79 7.16 -3.00
CA ASP A 141 -14.28 8.18 -2.07
C ASP A 141 -15.14 8.25 -0.79
N ARG A 142 -16.47 8.18 -0.93
CA ARG A 142 -17.39 8.10 0.21
C ARG A 142 -17.21 6.81 1.01
N GLU A 143 -16.94 5.68 0.38
CA GLU A 143 -16.69 4.42 1.08
C GLU A 143 -15.46 4.51 2.00
N PHE A 144 -14.39 5.16 1.55
CA PHE A 144 -13.22 5.44 2.38
C PHE A 144 -13.52 6.46 3.47
N ALA A 145 -14.18 7.57 3.13
CA ALA A 145 -14.53 8.62 4.10
C ALA A 145 -15.43 8.10 5.24
N LYS A 146 -16.37 7.21 4.94
CA LYS A 146 -17.24 6.55 5.93
C LYS A 146 -16.49 5.73 6.98
N LYS A 147 -15.25 5.33 6.72
CA LYS A 147 -14.44 4.58 7.69
C LYS A 147 -13.95 5.46 8.84
N GLU A 148 -13.83 6.77 8.61
CA GLU A 148 -13.27 7.80 9.51
C GLU A 148 -11.80 7.60 9.89
N TYR A 149 -11.36 6.36 10.06
CA TYR A 149 -10.00 5.93 10.39
C TYR A 149 -9.61 4.68 9.58
N LEU A 150 -8.31 4.53 9.33
CA LEU A 150 -7.70 3.29 8.83
C LEU A 150 -6.66 2.77 9.81
N PHE A 151 -6.50 1.45 9.86
CA PHE A 151 -5.31 0.84 10.44
C PHE A 151 -4.13 1.07 9.49
N VAL A 152 -3.08 1.68 10.01
CA VAL A 152 -1.80 1.85 9.31
C VAL A 152 -0.76 1.00 9.99
N VAL A 153 -0.07 0.14 9.23
CA VAL A 153 1.10 -0.60 9.72
C VAL A 153 2.25 0.37 9.89
N ILE A 154 2.76 0.48 11.12
CA ILE A 154 3.83 1.41 11.49
C ILE A 154 5.13 0.75 11.92
N GLY A 155 5.14 -0.59 12.05
CA GLY A 155 6.27 -1.39 12.49
C GLY A 155 5.90 -2.88 12.48
N TYR A 156 6.74 -3.71 13.10
CA TYR A 156 6.55 -5.15 13.08
C TYR A 156 5.36 -5.54 13.96
N ARG A 157 4.33 -6.14 13.36
CA ARG A 157 3.07 -6.53 14.03
C ARG A 157 2.42 -5.37 14.81
N THR A 158 2.70 -4.14 14.39
CA THR A 158 2.27 -2.92 15.09
C THR A 158 1.52 -2.02 14.12
N SER A 159 0.31 -1.64 14.50
CA SER A 159 -0.55 -0.76 13.70
C SER A 159 -1.11 0.38 14.55
N LYS A 160 -1.44 1.50 13.90
CA LYS A 160 -2.07 2.67 14.51
C LYS A 160 -3.33 3.05 13.73
N LEU A 161 -4.39 3.41 14.44
CA LEU A 161 -5.56 4.06 13.82
C LEU A 161 -5.18 5.49 13.43
N HIS A 162 -5.42 5.83 12.17
CA HIS A 162 -5.08 7.15 11.63
C HIS A 162 -6.27 7.68 10.81
N PRO A 163 -6.67 8.96 10.97
CA PRO A 163 -7.89 9.47 10.35
C PRO A 163 -7.76 9.53 8.83
N ILE A 164 -8.88 9.34 8.15
CA ILE A 164 -8.98 9.38 6.68
C ILE A 164 -10.15 10.26 6.23
N GLN A 165 -9.96 10.97 5.12
CA GLN A 165 -11.01 11.68 4.41
C GLN A 165 -10.89 11.48 2.89
N ALA A 166 -11.97 11.80 2.19
CA ALA A 166 -11.91 12.15 0.78
C ALA A 166 -11.54 13.63 0.59
#